data_AF-A0A6C0HDX9-F1
#
_entry.id   AF-A0A6C0HDX9-F1
#
_cell.length_a   1.000
_cell.length_b   1.000
_cell.length_c   1.000
_cell.angle_alpha   90.00
_cell.angle_beta   90.00
_cell.angle_gamma   90.00
#
_symmetry.space_group_name_H-M   'P 1'
#
loop_
_entity.id
_entity.type
_entity.pdbx_description
1 polymer ?
#
loop_
_entity_poly.entity_id
_entity_poly.type
_entity_poly.pdbx_seq_one_letter_code
_entity_poly.pdbx_strand_id
1 'polypeptide(L)'
;MDNRTLNPLNINPFTQTWIESNIPYDQYASTSSTDNSLDIYKGLGDINYNYRYLFFRSQDTYNYFMSQASMRLMSTEITRKLTGVHPEGKNIVVPDEMIRSVADSMYENNRMDIKALQEMTINYIVNTIRTEYDVINNNNKLSIWVTKYDIDSGLQRTNGIKLNRKQRNSYYYWKY
;
A
#
# COMPACT_ATOMS: atom_id res chain seq x y z
N MET A 1 56.80 2.44 6.46
CA MET A 1 55.84 2.31 7.59
C MET A 1 54.51 2.71 7.00
N ASP A 2 53.80 1.73 6.45
CA ASP A 2 52.75 1.98 5.46
C ASP A 2 51.39 1.93 6.14
N ASN A 3 50.81 3.12 6.35
CA ASN A 3 49.46 3.29 6.86
C ASN A 3 48.45 2.89 5.78
N ARG A 4 48.06 1.62 5.76
CA ARG A 4 46.88 1.15 5.01
C ARG A 4 45.63 1.38 5.87
N THR A 5 44.89 2.43 5.54
CA THR A 5 43.54 2.71 6.03
C THR A 5 42.59 1.58 5.65
N LEU A 6 42.03 0.91 6.65
CA LEU A 6 40.99 -0.12 6.50
C LEU A 6 39.66 0.55 6.13
N ASN A 7 39.07 0.11 5.02
CA ASN A 7 37.68 0.45 4.64
C ASN A 7 36.70 -0.19 5.65
N PRO A 8 35.69 0.54 6.14
CA PRO A 8 34.61 -0.06 6.91
C PRO A 8 33.73 -0.94 6.01
N LEU A 9 33.45 -2.14 6.48
CA LEU A 9 32.56 -3.11 5.85
C LEU A 9 31.17 -2.49 5.65
N ASN A 10 30.71 -2.50 4.40
CA ASN A 10 29.35 -2.20 4.01
C ASN A 10 28.43 -3.34 4.49
N ILE A 11 27.82 -3.15 5.67
CA ILE A 11 26.85 -4.09 6.23
C ILE A 11 25.50 -3.76 5.58
N ASN A 12 25.08 -4.63 4.66
CA ASN A 12 23.78 -4.59 4.01
C ASN A 12 22.69 -4.95 5.05
N PRO A 13 21.71 -4.08 5.38
CA PRO A 13 20.74 -4.34 6.46
C PRO A 13 19.60 -5.30 6.10
N PHE A 14 19.63 -5.96 4.92
CA PHE A 14 18.56 -6.83 4.45
C PHE A 14 18.92 -8.32 4.51
N THR A 15 19.02 -8.87 5.72
CA THR A 15 18.79 -10.30 5.95
C THR A 15 17.74 -10.45 7.04
N GLN A 16 16.48 -10.28 6.64
CA GLN A 16 15.33 -10.53 7.49
C GLN A 16 15.18 -12.05 7.62
N THR A 17 15.54 -12.58 8.78
CA THR A 17 15.35 -13.99 9.12
C THR A 17 13.84 -14.26 9.19
N TRP A 18 13.38 -15.19 8.34
CA TRP A 18 12.03 -15.73 8.40
C TRP A 18 11.87 -16.54 9.69
N ILE A 19 11.27 -15.94 10.71
CA ILE A 19 10.79 -16.66 11.89
C ILE A 19 9.32 -17.00 11.64
N GLU A 20 9.06 -18.24 11.27
CA GLU A 20 7.72 -18.83 11.22
C GLU A 20 7.17 -18.94 12.66
N SER A 21 6.53 -17.87 13.12
CA SER A 21 5.73 -17.91 14.35
C SER A 21 4.33 -18.43 14.03
N ASN A 22 4.20 -19.76 14.06
CA ASN A 22 2.91 -20.42 14.25
C ASN A 22 2.43 -20.14 15.69
N ILE A 23 1.76 -19.01 15.88
CA ILE A 23 1.02 -18.76 17.13
C ILE A 23 -0.43 -19.23 16.91
N PRO A 24 -0.94 -20.16 17.72
CA PRO A 24 -2.31 -20.64 17.63
C PRO A 24 -3.30 -19.49 17.89
N TYR A 25 -4.32 -19.45 17.05
CA TYR A 25 -5.39 -18.46 17.00
C TYR A 25 -6.44 -18.75 18.08
N ASP A 26 -6.07 -18.76 19.37
CA ASP A 26 -7.04 -19.03 20.43
C ASP A 26 -6.90 -18.10 21.65
N GLN A 27 -8.05 -17.47 21.95
CA GLN A 27 -8.46 -16.88 23.23
C GLN A 27 -7.84 -15.55 23.68
N TYR A 28 -8.45 -14.46 23.21
CA TYR A 28 -8.56 -13.23 23.99
C TYR A 28 -10.04 -12.95 24.30
N ALA A 29 -10.61 -13.74 25.22
CA ALA A 29 -11.80 -13.35 25.94
C ALA A 29 -11.36 -12.49 27.13
N SER A 30 -11.21 -11.18 26.92
CA SER A 30 -11.03 -10.21 28.00
C SER A 30 -12.41 -9.90 28.61
N THR A 31 -12.87 -10.74 29.53
CA THR A 31 -13.99 -10.41 30.41
C THR A 31 -13.52 -9.42 31.46
N SER A 32 -13.48 -8.13 31.10
CA SER A 32 -13.46 -7.06 32.08
C SER A 32 -14.91 -6.78 32.50
N SER A 33 -15.40 -7.49 33.51
CA SER A 33 -16.62 -7.10 34.22
C SER A 33 -16.28 -5.89 35.09
N THR A 34 -16.29 -4.71 34.49
CA THR A 34 -16.53 -3.49 35.23
C THR A 34 -18.04 -3.40 35.41
N ASP A 35 -18.48 -3.52 36.67
CA ASP A 35 -19.86 -3.33 37.08
C ASP A 35 -20.32 -1.92 36.69
N ASN A 36 -20.88 -1.82 35.48
CA ASN A 36 -21.43 -0.59 34.96
C ASN A 36 -22.83 -0.38 35.57
N SER A 37 -22.86 0.36 36.67
CA SER A 37 -24.00 1.11 37.21
C SER A 37 -24.64 2.10 36.20
N LEU A 38 -24.46 1.91 34.89
CA LEU A 38 -24.95 2.74 33.79
C LEU A 38 -26.06 2.06 32.97
N ASP A 39 -26.33 0.77 33.20
CA ASP A 39 -27.41 0.04 32.49
C ASP A 39 -28.83 0.45 32.91
N ILE A 40 -28.98 1.32 33.92
CA ILE A 40 -30.29 1.82 34.39
C ILE A 40 -31.00 2.71 33.35
N TYR A 41 -30.27 3.28 32.38
CA TYR A 41 -30.85 4.16 31.35
C TYR A 41 -31.08 3.50 29.98
N LYS A 42 -30.80 2.19 29.83
CA LYS A 42 -31.03 1.46 28.57
C LYS A 42 -32.51 1.31 28.18
N GLY A 43 -33.45 1.61 29.08
CA GLY A 43 -34.89 1.43 28.88
C GLY A 43 -35.69 2.64 28.37
N LEU A 44 -35.09 3.83 28.25
CA LEU A 44 -35.81 5.08 27.94
C LEU A 44 -35.63 5.62 26.51
N GLY A 45 -35.26 4.75 25.56
CA GLY A 45 -35.40 5.08 24.13
C GLY A 45 -34.58 6.29 23.67
N ASP A 46 -33.41 6.54 24.26
CA ASP A 46 -32.48 7.53 23.71
C ASP A 46 -31.81 6.92 22.47
N ILE A 47 -32.48 7.05 21.32
CA ILE A 47 -31.98 6.76 19.97
C ILE A 47 -30.65 7.47 19.68
N ASN A 48 -30.25 8.42 20.53
CA ASN A 48 -29.09 9.28 20.40
C ASN A 48 -27.98 8.97 21.43
N TYR A 49 -28.06 7.85 22.15
CA TYR A 49 -27.04 7.47 23.16
C TYR A 49 -25.60 7.48 22.59
N ASN A 50 -25.43 7.04 21.34
CA ASN A 50 -24.12 7.00 20.69
C ASN A 50 -23.52 8.38 20.38
N TYR A 51 -24.34 9.44 20.26
CA TYR A 51 -23.86 10.79 19.92
C TYR A 51 -23.62 11.65 21.16
N ARG A 52 -24.29 11.34 22.28
CA ARG A 52 -24.22 12.15 23.50
C ARG A 52 -22.92 11.95 24.29
N TYR A 53 -22.28 10.78 24.14
CA TYR A 53 -21.04 10.40 24.83
C TYR A 53 -19.86 10.19 23.88
N LEU A 54 -19.81 10.95 22.78
CA LEU A 54 -18.70 10.92 21.80
C LEU A 54 -17.33 11.26 22.40
N PHE A 55 -17.28 11.83 23.60
CA PHE A 55 -16.03 12.16 24.28
C PHE A 55 -15.29 10.95 24.87
N PHE A 56 -15.98 9.82 25.07
CA PHE A 56 -15.41 8.62 25.68
C PHE A 56 -15.27 7.43 24.71
N ARG A 57 -15.67 7.60 23.44
CA ARG A 57 -15.29 6.69 22.36
C ARG A 57 -13.95 7.13 21.77
N SER A 58 -12.81 6.49 21.96
CA SER A 58 -12.40 5.43 22.88
C SER A 58 -10.94 5.15 22.51
N GLN A 59 -9.99 5.58 23.35
CA GLN A 59 -8.58 5.25 23.17
C GLN A 59 -8.41 3.73 22.91
N ASP A 60 -9.26 2.90 23.53
CA ASP A 60 -9.30 1.45 23.32
C ASP A 60 -9.66 1.03 21.89
N THR A 61 -10.62 1.69 21.23
CA THR A 61 -10.94 1.39 19.82
C THR A 61 -9.81 1.78 18.88
N TYR A 62 -9.15 2.91 19.16
CA TYR A 62 -7.98 3.33 18.41
C TYR A 62 -6.83 2.34 18.63
N ASN A 63 -6.55 1.98 19.87
CA ASN A 63 -5.53 1.00 20.23
C ASN A 63 -5.81 -0.38 19.60
N TYR A 64 -7.07 -0.80 19.54
CA TYR A 64 -7.47 -2.04 18.89
C TYR A 64 -7.28 -1.95 17.37
N PHE A 65 -7.73 -0.87 16.74
CA PHE A 65 -7.56 -0.64 15.30
C PHE A 65 -6.08 -0.53 14.91
N MET A 66 -5.27 0.09 15.75
CA MET A 66 -3.82 0.25 15.58
C MET A 66 -2.99 -0.91 16.14
N SER A 67 -3.64 -1.96 16.64
CA SER A 67 -2.93 -3.12 17.18
C SER A 67 -2.13 -3.83 16.09
N GLN A 68 -1.03 -4.49 16.49
CA GLN A 68 -0.20 -5.27 15.56
C GLN A 68 -1.00 -6.37 14.85
N ALA A 69 -1.99 -6.96 15.52
CA ALA A 69 -2.88 -7.97 14.93
C ALA A 69 -3.73 -7.38 13.80
N SER A 70 -4.32 -6.19 14.00
CA SER A 70 -5.08 -5.46 12.98
C SER A 70 -4.19 -5.09 11.79
N MET A 71 -2.97 -4.59 12.05
CA MET A 71 -2.00 -4.25 10.99
C MET A 71 -1.62 -5.48 10.16
N ARG A 72 -1.33 -6.62 10.81
CA ARG A 72 -0.98 -7.86 10.13
C ARG A 72 -2.14 -8.40 9.28
N LEU A 73 -3.37 -8.30 9.78
CA LEU A 73 -4.57 -8.67 9.03
C LEU A 73 -4.70 -7.79 7.78
N MET A 74 -4.60 -6.47 7.93
CA MET A 74 -4.66 -5.55 6.79
C MET A 74 -3.53 -5.81 5.78
N SER A 75 -2.30 -6.01 6.26
CA SER A 75 -1.13 -6.31 5.40
C SER A 75 -1.33 -7.59 4.59
N THR A 76 -1.88 -8.64 5.22
CA THR A 76 -2.20 -9.91 4.55
C THR A 76 -3.28 -9.73 3.50
N GLU A 77 -4.35 -9.01 3.82
CA GLU A 77 -5.46 -8.73 2.89
C GLU A 77 -5.03 -7.84 1.72
N ILE A 78 -4.19 -6.83 1.97
CA ILE A 78 -3.62 -5.98 0.93
C ILE A 78 -2.74 -6.82 -0.01
N THR A 79 -1.82 -7.60 0.54
CA THR A 79 -0.93 -8.49 -0.24
C THR A 79 -1.76 -9.45 -1.11
N ARG A 80 -2.81 -10.06 -0.53
CA ARG A 80 -3.74 -10.94 -1.24
C ARG A 80 -4.45 -10.23 -2.40
N LYS A 81 -4.96 -9.02 -2.19
CA LYS A 81 -5.63 -8.22 -3.22
C LYS A 81 -4.69 -7.69 -4.31
N LEU A 82 -3.39 -7.58 -4.02
CA LEU A 82 -2.36 -7.13 -4.96
C LEU A 82 -1.69 -8.27 -5.74
N THR A 83 -2.10 -9.53 -5.52
CA THR A 83 -1.62 -10.66 -6.31
C THR A 83 -1.88 -10.42 -7.80
N GLY A 84 -0.85 -10.65 -8.63
CA GLY A 84 -0.92 -10.47 -10.09
C GLY A 84 -0.80 -9.02 -10.59
N VAL A 85 -0.67 -8.02 -9.71
CA VAL A 85 -0.45 -6.62 -10.13
C VAL A 85 0.98 -6.42 -10.63
N HIS A 86 1.97 -7.08 -10.00
CA HIS A 86 3.36 -7.00 -10.44
C HIS A 86 3.57 -7.75 -11.76
N PRO A 87 4.26 -7.19 -12.77
CA PRO A 87 4.44 -7.82 -14.08
C PRO A 87 5.17 -9.18 -14.02
N GLU A 88 6.08 -9.33 -13.05
CA GLU A 88 6.81 -10.58 -12.80
C GLU A 88 6.06 -11.56 -11.88
N GLY A 89 4.81 -11.26 -11.51
CA GLY A 89 4.03 -12.10 -10.59
C GLY A 89 4.53 -12.14 -9.15
N LYS A 90 5.43 -11.22 -8.76
CA LYS A 90 5.92 -11.10 -7.38
C LYS A 90 4.82 -10.56 -6.46
N ASN A 91 4.80 -11.06 -5.23
CA ASN A 91 3.91 -10.55 -4.20
C ASN A 91 4.36 -9.16 -3.75
N ILE A 92 3.43 -8.21 -3.73
CA ILE A 92 3.66 -6.86 -3.23
C ILE A 92 3.34 -6.87 -1.74
N VAL A 93 4.38 -6.75 -0.90
CA VAL A 93 4.25 -6.65 0.55
C VAL A 93 4.32 -5.18 0.94
N VAL A 94 3.29 -4.71 1.66
CA VAL A 94 3.22 -3.32 2.13
C VAL A 94 3.77 -3.25 3.55
N PRO A 95 4.72 -2.33 3.84
CA PRO A 95 5.24 -2.13 5.20
C PRO A 95 4.15 -1.69 6.18
N ASP A 96 4.19 -2.22 7.41
CA ASP A 96 3.23 -1.89 8.48
C ASP A 96 3.20 -0.38 8.79
N GLU A 97 4.33 0.32 8.67
CA GLU A 97 4.43 1.77 8.90
C GLU A 97 3.55 2.57 7.92
N MET A 98 3.51 2.16 6.65
CA MET A 98 2.68 2.79 5.63
C MET A 98 1.19 2.54 5.92
N ILE A 99 0.84 1.31 6.29
CA ILE A 99 -0.53 0.95 6.66
C ILE A 99 -0.96 1.78 7.87
N ARG A 100 -0.10 1.91 8.89
CA ARG A 100 -0.37 2.71 10.08
C ARG A 100 -0.61 4.18 9.74
N SER A 101 0.22 4.77 8.89
CA SER A 101 0.07 6.17 8.47
C SER A 101 -1.26 6.44 7.75
N VAL A 102 -1.67 5.54 6.84
CA VAL A 102 -2.96 5.67 6.16
C VAL A 102 -4.13 5.41 7.12
N ALA A 103 -4.02 4.38 7.95
CA ALA A 103 -5.03 4.04 8.96
C ALA A 103 -5.28 5.23 9.90
N ASP A 104 -4.23 5.93 10.33
CA ASP A 104 -4.31 7.05 11.26
C ASP A 104 -5.11 8.20 10.64
N SER A 105 -4.76 8.56 9.40
CA SER A 105 -5.52 9.55 8.63
C SER A 105 -6.98 9.14 8.41
N MET A 106 -7.24 7.85 8.15
CA MET A 106 -8.61 7.34 7.97
C MET A 106 -9.42 7.42 9.27
N TYR A 107 -8.81 7.14 10.42
CA TYR A 107 -9.44 7.20 11.73
C TYR A 107 -9.79 8.64 12.12
N GLU A 108 -8.87 9.60 11.92
CA GLU A 108 -9.12 11.01 12.23
C GLU A 108 -10.29 11.59 11.40
N ASN A 109 -10.39 11.18 10.14
CA ASN A 109 -11.38 11.70 9.21
C ASN A 109 -12.75 11.02 9.30
N ASN A 110 -12.86 9.85 9.93
CA ASN A 110 -14.08 9.04 9.87
C ASN A 110 -14.49 8.47 11.23
N ARG A 111 -15.76 8.68 11.61
CA ARG A 111 -16.34 8.12 12.84
C ARG A 111 -17.10 6.82 12.57
N MET A 112 -16.45 5.89 11.89
CA MET A 112 -17.04 4.62 11.45
C MET A 112 -16.69 3.47 12.40
N ASP A 113 -17.35 2.33 12.19
CA ASP A 113 -16.98 1.07 12.84
C ASP A 113 -15.56 0.65 12.42
N ILE A 114 -14.84 -0.03 13.31
CA ILE A 114 -13.45 -0.46 13.11
C ILE A 114 -13.32 -1.33 11.86
N LYS A 115 -14.27 -2.24 11.64
CA LYS A 115 -14.26 -3.11 10.45
C LYS A 115 -14.38 -2.31 9.16
N ALA A 116 -15.26 -1.32 9.12
CA ALA A 116 -15.42 -0.43 7.98
C ALA A 116 -14.15 0.42 7.74
N LEU A 117 -13.49 0.90 8.82
CA LEU A 117 -12.21 1.60 8.73
C LEU A 117 -11.10 0.71 8.17
N GLN A 118 -11.00 -0.54 8.60
CA GLN A 118 -10.05 -1.52 8.08
C GLN A 118 -10.27 -1.76 6.58
N GLU A 119 -11.51 -2.03 6.18
CA GLU A 119 -11.85 -2.25 4.76
C GLU A 119 -11.54 -1.03 3.90
N MET A 120 -11.87 0.17 4.37
CA MET A 120 -11.57 1.42 3.67
C MET A 120 -10.06 1.64 3.53
N THR A 121 -9.29 1.40 4.60
CA THR A 121 -7.82 1.50 4.58
C THR A 121 -7.22 0.52 3.57
N ILE A 122 -7.65 -0.74 3.60
CA ILE A 122 -7.21 -1.78 2.65
C ILE A 122 -7.53 -1.34 1.21
N ASN A 123 -8.77 -0.93 0.95
CA ASN A 123 -9.21 -0.57 -0.40
C ASN A 123 -8.49 0.68 -0.92
N TYR A 124 -8.27 1.68 -0.06
CA TYR A 124 -7.52 2.88 -0.42
C TYR A 124 -6.09 2.55 -0.86
N ILE A 125 -5.36 1.76 -0.06
CA ILE A 125 -3.98 1.35 -0.38
C ILE A 125 -3.94 0.53 -1.66
N VAL A 126 -4.83 -0.46 -1.81
CA VAL A 126 -4.89 -1.31 -3.00
C VAL A 126 -5.18 -0.49 -4.26
N ASN A 127 -6.12 0.45 -4.20
CA ASN A 127 -6.47 1.30 -5.34
C ASN A 127 -5.32 2.24 -5.70
N THR A 128 -4.65 2.82 -4.69
CA THR A 128 -3.49 3.70 -4.91
C THR A 128 -2.38 2.96 -5.65
N ILE A 129 -1.97 1.78 -5.15
CA ILE A 129 -0.93 0.97 -5.77
C ILE A 129 -1.32 0.54 -7.19
N ARG A 130 -2.55 0.04 -7.39
CA ARG A 130 -3.01 -0.36 -8.73
C ARG A 130 -2.99 0.81 -9.71
N THR A 131 -3.45 1.98 -9.29
CA THR A 131 -3.46 3.19 -10.12
C THR A 131 -2.03 3.60 -10.50
N GLU A 132 -1.09 3.58 -9.56
CA GLU A 132 0.32 3.88 -9.84
C GLU A 132 0.92 2.90 -10.85
N TYR A 133 0.68 1.59 -10.68
CA TYR A 133 1.14 0.58 -11.63
C TYR A 133 0.52 0.75 -13.02
N ASP A 134 -0.77 1.07 -13.11
CA ASP A 134 -1.45 1.32 -14.38
C ASP A 134 -0.88 2.56 -15.08
N VAL A 135 -0.59 3.62 -14.33
CA VAL A 135 0.07 4.83 -14.86
C VAL A 135 1.47 4.48 -15.38
N ILE A 136 2.28 3.73 -14.63
CA ILE A 136 3.61 3.29 -15.07
C ILE A 136 3.51 2.43 -16.33
N ASN A 137 2.58 1.46 -16.36
CA ASN A 137 2.37 0.58 -17.50
C ASN A 137 1.95 1.38 -18.75
N ASN A 138 1.04 2.34 -18.59
CA ASN A 138 0.61 3.19 -19.70
C ASN A 138 1.74 4.12 -20.18
N ASN A 139 2.53 4.68 -19.26
CA ASN A 139 3.70 5.48 -19.60
C ASN A 139 4.74 4.66 -20.37
N ASN A 140 4.97 3.40 -19.99
CA ASN A 140 5.85 2.47 -20.71
C ASN A 140 5.35 2.12 -22.11
N LYS A 141 4.03 2.14 -22.37
CA LYS A 141 3.47 1.96 -23.72
C LYS A 141 3.67 3.20 -24.60
N LEU A 142 3.65 4.39 -24.00
CA LEU A 142 3.84 5.67 -24.70
C LEU A 142 5.33 5.99 -24.95
N SER A 143 6.25 5.31 -24.25
CA SER A 143 7.69 5.62 -24.22
C SER A 143 8.48 5.26 -25.48
N ILE A 144 7.85 5.07 -26.64
CA ILE A 144 8.59 5.14 -27.93
C ILE A 144 9.24 6.53 -28.10
N TRP A 145 8.70 7.57 -27.44
CA TRP A 145 9.19 8.96 -27.51
C TRP A 145 9.79 9.50 -26.21
N VAL A 146 9.70 8.78 -25.10
CA VAL A 146 10.28 9.21 -23.82
C VAL A 146 11.67 8.62 -23.75
N THR A 147 12.68 9.44 -24.03
CA THR A 147 14.08 9.05 -23.91
C THR A 147 14.34 8.62 -22.47
N LYS A 148 14.67 7.33 -22.27
CA LYS A 148 14.99 6.81 -20.95
C LYS A 148 16.33 7.45 -20.56
N TYR A 149 16.30 8.37 -19.60
CA TYR A 149 17.51 8.93 -19.00
C TYR A 149 17.99 7.92 -17.96
N ASP A 150 19.07 7.23 -18.27
CA ASP A 150 19.71 6.32 -17.34
C ASP A 150 21.06 6.92 -16.93
N ILE A 151 21.35 6.97 -15.63
CA ILE A 151 22.57 7.62 -15.11
C ILE A 151 23.83 6.87 -15.58
N ASP A 152 23.75 5.55 -15.69
CA ASP A 152 24.88 4.71 -16.09
C ASP A 152 25.03 4.63 -17.61
N SER A 153 23.91 4.72 -18.33
CA SER A 153 23.84 4.42 -19.76
C SER A 153 23.72 5.67 -20.64
N GLY A 154 23.50 6.84 -20.03
CA GLY A 154 23.18 8.08 -20.71
C GLY A 154 21.78 8.09 -21.34
N LEU A 155 21.56 9.04 -22.25
CA LEU A 155 20.32 9.16 -23.02
C LEU A 155 20.24 8.02 -24.06
N GLN A 156 19.68 6.87 -23.69
CA GLN A 156 19.59 5.75 -24.60
C GLN A 156 18.35 5.84 -25.48
N ARG A 157 18.57 5.95 -26.79
CA ARG A 157 17.52 5.87 -27.81
C ARG A 157 17.14 4.40 -27.98
N THR A 158 15.98 3.99 -27.49
CA THR A 158 15.48 2.63 -27.74
C THR A 158 15.16 2.47 -29.23
N ASN A 159 15.38 1.24 -29.72
CA ASN A 159 15.57 0.93 -31.14
C ASN A 159 14.50 1.52 -32.06
N GLY A 160 15.00 2.07 -33.17
CA GLY A 160 14.30 2.96 -34.09
C GLY A 160 12.87 2.54 -34.37
N ILE A 161 11.95 3.49 -34.15
CA ILE A 161 10.64 3.53 -34.78
C ILE A 161 10.82 3.00 -36.21
N LYS A 162 10.21 1.85 -36.52
CA LYS A 162 9.99 1.45 -37.90
C LYS A 162 9.11 2.54 -38.48
N LEU A 163 9.74 3.60 -38.99
CA LEU A 163 9.08 4.53 -39.87
C LEU A 163 8.56 3.63 -40.98
N ASN A 164 7.24 3.47 -41.05
CA ASN A 164 6.62 2.89 -42.21
C ASN A 164 6.91 3.86 -43.34
N ARG A 165 8.09 3.69 -43.97
CA ARG A 165 8.52 4.41 -45.15
C ARG A 165 7.62 3.89 -46.25
N LYS A 166 6.37 4.37 -46.26
CA LYS A 166 5.53 4.32 -47.45
C LYS A 166 6.36 5.06 -48.49
N GLN A 167 7.07 4.31 -49.33
CA GLN A 167 7.78 4.86 -50.47
C GLN A 167 6.73 5.67 -51.22
N ARG A 168 6.86 7.00 -51.18
CA ARG A 168 6.06 7.84 -52.08
C ARG A 168 6.52 7.43 -53.46
N ASN A 169 5.69 6.64 -54.14
CA ASN A 169 5.95 6.21 -55.49
C ASN A 169 6.11 7.48 -56.32
N SER A 170 7.35 7.81 -56.67
CA SER A 170 7.71 8.99 -57.44
C SER A 170 7.34 8.75 -58.91
N TYR A 171 6.05 8.69 -59.19
CA TYR A 171 5.50 8.95 -60.52
C TYR A 171 5.46 10.49 -60.67
N TYR A 172 5.96 11.15 -61.72
CA TYR A 172 5.92 10.81 -63.15
C TYR A 172 7.11 11.45 -63.88
N TYR A 173 7.80 10.67 -64.72
CA TYR A 173 8.57 11.19 -65.84
C TYR A 173 7.59 11.53 -66.97
N TRP A 174 7.46 12.81 -67.32
CA TRP A 174 6.89 13.21 -68.60
C TRP A 174 8.07 13.42 -69.55
N LYS A 175 8.19 12.54 -70.55
CA LYS A 175 9.09 12.74 -71.69
C LYS A 175 8.36 13.64 -72.70
N TYR A 176 8.99 14.75 -73.07
CA TYR A 176 8.65 15.54 -74.25
C TYR A 176 9.32 14.93 -75.49
#